data_AF-A0A1I6TP87-F1
#
_entry.id   AF-A0A1I6TP87-F1
#
_cell.length_a   1.000
_cell.length_b   1.000
_cell.length_c   1.000
_cell.angle_alpha   90.00
_cell.angle_beta   90.00
_cell.angle_gamma   90.00
#
_symmetry.space_group_name_H-M   'P 1'
#
loop_
_entity.id
_entity.type
_entity.pdbx_description
1 polymer ?
#
loop_
_entity_poly.entity_id
_entity_poly.type
_entity_poly.pdbx_seq_one_letter_code
_entity_poly.pdbx_strand_id
1 'polypeptide(L)'
;MTAQVPAAQRNTATRASRALRPARAPTGLAALLCAGAAGFHPVPVAAQSQACGPRDVVISRLAETYGETRHSIGLGSNNAVMELFASDETGTWTITVTSTNGVTCLVASGLAFETLAESLPPEESDA
;
A
#
# COMPACT_ATOMS: atom_id res chain seq x y z
N MET A 1 -2.56 22.50 -19.93
CA MET A 1 -3.65 21.83 -19.20
C MET A 1 -3.01 20.89 -18.17
N THR A 2 -2.49 21.42 -17.08
CA THR A 2 -1.91 20.64 -15.97
C THR A 2 -3.00 20.47 -14.91
N ALA A 3 -3.70 19.33 -14.93
CA ALA A 3 -4.57 18.96 -13.83
C ALA A 3 -3.69 18.55 -12.64
N GLN A 4 -3.44 19.51 -11.75
CA GLN A 4 -2.79 19.26 -10.47
C GLN A 4 -3.75 18.44 -9.61
N VAL A 5 -3.48 17.15 -9.40
CA VAL A 5 -4.18 16.35 -8.39
C VAL A 5 -3.97 17.05 -7.03
N PRO A 6 -5.04 17.49 -6.34
CA PRO A 6 -4.89 18.27 -5.13
C PRO A 6 -4.21 17.44 -4.03
N ALA A 7 -3.24 18.06 -3.35
CA ALA A 7 -2.53 17.55 -2.17
C ALA A 7 -3.44 17.48 -0.92
N ALA A 8 -4.61 16.86 -1.06
CA ALA A 8 -5.63 16.75 -0.02
C ALA A 8 -5.39 15.58 0.95
N GLN A 9 -4.46 14.67 0.65
CA GLN A 9 -4.08 13.60 1.57
C GLN A 9 -2.95 14.02 2.53
N ARG A 10 -3.07 15.20 3.14
CA ARG A 10 -2.27 15.56 4.31
C ARG A 10 -2.94 14.95 5.54
N ASN A 11 -2.43 13.78 5.95
CA ASN A 11 -2.71 13.18 7.25
C ASN A 11 -2.37 14.16 8.38
N THR A 12 -3.35 14.93 8.83
CA THR A 12 -3.31 15.68 10.09
C THR A 12 -4.44 15.22 10.99
N ALA A 13 -4.25 14.06 11.60
CA ALA A 13 -4.91 13.73 12.86
C ALA A 13 -3.95 12.85 13.67
N THR A 14 -2.97 13.54 14.24
CA THR A 14 -2.18 13.14 15.41
C THR A 14 -3.04 12.29 16.35
N ARG A 15 -2.66 11.02 16.50
CA ARG A 15 -3.20 10.08 17.49
C ARG A 15 -3.01 10.69 18.89
N ALA A 16 -4.01 11.43 19.37
CA ALA A 16 -4.09 11.87 20.75
C ALA A 16 -4.30 10.63 21.61
N SER A 17 -3.19 10.02 22.02
CA SER A 17 -3.15 8.91 22.94
C SER A 17 -3.57 9.46 24.30
N ARG A 18 -4.88 9.46 24.57
CA ARG A 18 -5.42 9.83 25.88
C ARG A 18 -4.97 8.72 26.84
N ALA A 19 -3.87 8.97 27.55
CA ALA A 19 -3.39 8.07 28.60
C ALA A 19 -4.51 7.89 29.63
N LEU A 20 -5.09 6.69 29.68
CA LEU A 20 -6.01 6.33 30.74
C LEU A 20 -5.22 6.31 32.06
N ARG A 21 -5.64 7.18 32.99
CA ARG A 21 -5.13 7.18 34.37
C ARG A 21 -5.67 5.92 35.07
N PRO A 22 -4.85 5.08 35.72
CA PRO A 22 -5.35 4.00 36.54
C PRO A 22 -5.93 4.57 37.84
N ALA A 23 -7.21 4.32 38.09
CA ALA A 23 -7.82 4.56 39.39
C ALA A 23 -7.35 3.48 40.38
N ARG A 24 -6.72 3.89 41.49
CA ARG A 24 -6.48 3.01 42.64
C ARG A 24 -7.76 2.95 43.48
N ALA A 25 -8.20 1.74 43.81
CA ALA A 25 -9.19 1.48 44.86
C ALA A 25 -8.77 0.19 45.64
N PRO A 26 -9.21 0.04 46.90
CA PRO A 26 -8.40 -0.52 47.98
C PRO A 26 -8.46 -2.05 48.13
N THR A 27 -7.45 -2.54 48.84
CA THR A 27 -7.19 -3.93 49.25
C THR A 27 -8.36 -4.60 49.95
N GLY A 28 -8.79 -5.73 49.41
CA GLY A 28 -9.72 -6.66 50.06
C GLY A 28 -9.55 -8.09 49.54
N LEU A 29 -9.14 -8.97 50.46
CA LEU A 29 -9.23 -10.44 50.51
C LEU A 29 -8.72 -11.31 49.33
N ALA A 30 -7.86 -12.25 49.73
CA ALA A 30 -7.19 -13.25 48.91
C ALA A 30 -8.16 -14.17 48.15
N ALA A 31 -7.96 -14.27 46.84
CA ALA A 31 -8.38 -15.37 46.00
C ALA A 31 -7.19 -15.79 45.13
N LEU A 32 -6.74 -17.04 45.30
CA LEU A 32 -5.76 -17.68 44.41
C LEU A 32 -6.32 -17.69 42.98
N LEU A 33 -5.75 -16.86 42.09
CA LEU A 33 -6.11 -16.80 40.68
C LEU A 33 -4.84 -16.76 39.82
N CYS A 34 -4.59 -17.89 39.14
CA CYS A 34 -3.82 -18.08 37.90
C CYS A 34 -2.54 -17.23 37.73
N ALA A 35 -1.41 -17.72 38.24
CA ALA A 35 -0.09 -17.27 37.80
C ALA A 35 0.22 -17.82 36.39
N GLY A 36 -0.39 -17.18 35.38
CA GLY A 36 -0.05 -17.35 33.97
C GLY A 36 0.25 -15.99 33.37
N ALA A 37 1.33 -15.33 33.83
CA ALA A 37 1.85 -14.16 33.15
C ALA A 37 2.52 -14.60 31.83
N ALA A 38 1.71 -15.01 30.86
CA ALA A 38 2.14 -15.14 29.48
C ALA A 38 2.52 -13.73 29.03
N GLY A 39 3.83 -13.46 28.94
CA GLY A 39 4.36 -12.18 28.51
C GLY A 39 3.81 -11.83 27.13
N PHE A 40 3.18 -10.66 27.02
CA PHE A 40 2.92 -10.06 25.71
C PHE A 40 4.27 -9.69 25.10
N HIS A 41 4.86 -10.62 24.35
CA HIS A 41 6.02 -10.32 23.52
C HIS A 41 5.53 -9.58 22.28
N PRO A 42 5.99 -8.35 22.03
CA PRO A 42 5.72 -7.69 20.76
C PRO A 42 6.37 -8.54 19.66
N VAL A 43 5.55 -9.13 18.79
CA VAL A 43 6.04 -9.76 17.57
C VAL A 43 6.47 -8.63 16.64
N PRO A 44 7.73 -8.58 16.17
CA PRO A 44 8.12 -7.59 15.18
C PRO A 44 7.32 -7.84 13.90
N VAL A 45 6.48 -6.88 13.54
CA VAL A 45 5.86 -6.85 12.21
C VAL A 45 6.96 -6.46 11.23
N ALA A 46 7.40 -7.40 10.39
CA ALA A 46 8.28 -7.09 9.28
C ALA A 46 7.54 -6.18 8.30
N ALA A 47 8.01 -4.94 8.16
CA ALA A 47 7.61 -4.11 7.04
C ALA A 47 8.04 -4.86 5.77
N GLN A 48 7.10 -5.11 4.86
CA GLN A 48 7.46 -5.72 3.58
C GLN A 48 8.43 -4.77 2.89
N SER A 49 9.69 -5.19 2.80
CA SER A 49 10.71 -4.45 2.06
C SER A 49 10.24 -4.36 0.63
N GLN A 50 9.91 -3.14 0.20
CA GLN A 50 9.49 -2.87 -1.17
C GLN A 50 10.59 -3.37 -2.13
N ALA A 51 10.25 -4.27 -3.05
CA ALA A 51 11.20 -4.76 -4.04
C ALA A 51 11.52 -3.64 -5.03
N CYS A 52 12.75 -3.11 -4.96
CA CYS A 52 13.20 -1.99 -5.78
C CYS A 52 14.49 -2.33 -6.54
N GLY A 53 14.70 -1.67 -7.68
CA GLY A 53 15.92 -1.79 -8.48
C GLY A 53 15.98 -0.80 -9.63
N PRO A 54 17.05 -0.85 -10.45
CA PRO A 54 17.10 -0.13 -11.72
C PRO A 54 15.90 -0.48 -12.60
N ARG A 55 15.32 0.52 -13.26
CA ARG A 55 14.07 0.38 -14.02
C ARG A 55 14.13 -0.69 -15.12
N ASP A 56 15.22 -0.69 -15.89
CA ASP A 56 15.46 -1.66 -16.95
C ASP A 56 15.47 -3.10 -16.43
N VAL A 57 16.14 -3.33 -15.29
CA VAL A 57 16.20 -4.65 -14.64
C VAL A 57 14.84 -5.08 -14.12
N VAL A 58 14.05 -4.17 -13.55
CA VAL A 58 12.69 -4.50 -13.08
C VAL A 58 11.80 -4.88 -14.26
N ILE A 59 11.77 -4.06 -15.31
CA ILE A 59 10.93 -4.31 -16.49
C ILE A 59 11.33 -5.59 -17.19
N SER A 60 12.65 -5.84 -17.36
CA SER A 60 13.12 -7.06 -18.03
C SER A 60 12.68 -8.30 -17.25
N ARG A 61 12.78 -8.28 -15.92
CA ARG A 61 12.31 -9.39 -15.08
C ARG A 61 10.81 -9.61 -15.18
N LEU A 62 10.01 -8.54 -15.18
CA LEU A 62 8.55 -8.66 -15.33
C LEU A 62 8.18 -9.33 -16.66
N ALA A 63 8.82 -8.91 -17.75
CA ALA A 63 8.61 -9.49 -19.07
C ALA A 63 9.10 -10.95 -19.15
N GLU A 64 10.34 -11.23 -18.71
CA GLU A 64 10.98 -12.54 -18.87
C GLU A 64 10.40 -13.61 -17.93
N THR A 65 10.00 -13.22 -16.71
CA THR A 65 9.57 -14.19 -15.68
C THR A 65 8.06 -14.40 -15.67
N TYR A 66 7.29 -13.33 -15.87
CA TYR A 66 5.83 -13.36 -15.73
C TYR A 66 5.10 -13.16 -17.06
N GLY A 67 5.82 -12.85 -18.15
CA GLY A 67 5.21 -12.51 -19.42
C GLY A 67 4.44 -11.19 -19.37
N GLU A 68 4.76 -10.32 -18.41
CA GLU A 68 4.04 -9.06 -18.22
C GLU A 68 4.55 -7.97 -19.15
N THR A 69 3.63 -7.30 -19.84
CA THR A 69 3.91 -6.11 -20.65
C THR A 69 3.19 -4.90 -20.07
N ARG A 70 3.53 -3.68 -20.49
CA ARG A 70 2.93 -2.47 -19.93
C ARG A 70 1.53 -2.23 -20.51
N HIS A 71 0.52 -2.16 -19.65
CA HIS A 71 -0.86 -1.85 -20.02
C HIS A 71 -1.24 -0.38 -19.75
N SER A 72 -0.63 0.28 -18.75
CA SER A 72 -0.90 1.70 -18.49
C SER A 72 0.31 2.44 -17.91
N ILE A 73 0.32 3.77 -18.07
CA ILE A 73 1.35 4.68 -17.58
C ILE A 73 0.75 6.03 -17.20
N GLY A 74 1.24 6.61 -16.11
CA GLY A 74 0.89 7.96 -15.67
C GLY A 74 1.98 8.58 -14.82
N LEU A 75 1.82 9.88 -14.54
CA LEU A 75 2.65 10.59 -13.58
C LEU A 75 1.93 10.64 -12.24
N GLY A 76 2.58 10.11 -11.21
CA GLY A 76 2.23 10.35 -9.82
C GLY A 76 2.87 11.61 -9.27
N SER A 77 2.77 11.78 -7.95
CA SER A 77 3.45 12.86 -7.23
C SER A 77 4.96 12.85 -7.45
N ASN A 78 5.61 14.02 -7.29
CA ASN A 78 7.06 14.19 -7.44
C ASN A 78 7.62 13.73 -8.80
N ASN A 79 6.81 13.82 -9.85
CA ASN A 79 7.14 13.38 -11.21
C ASN A 79 7.54 11.89 -11.28
N ALA A 80 7.08 11.08 -10.32
CA ALA A 80 7.28 9.65 -10.38
C ALA A 80 6.41 9.04 -11.48
N VAL A 81 6.96 8.12 -12.25
CA VAL A 81 6.23 7.38 -13.27
C VAL A 81 5.57 6.17 -12.61
N MET A 82 4.24 6.08 -12.69
CA MET A 82 3.47 4.95 -12.20
C MET A 82 2.98 4.13 -13.39
N GLU A 83 3.15 2.81 -13.32
CA GLU A 83 2.87 1.91 -14.43
C GLU A 83 2.19 0.64 -13.94
N LEU A 84 1.26 0.13 -14.75
CA LEU A 84 0.69 -1.19 -14.61
C LEU A 84 1.24 -2.09 -15.71
N PHE A 85 1.78 -3.23 -15.29
CA PHE A 85 2.20 -4.32 -16.13
C PHE A 85 1.29 -5.52 -15.90
N ALA A 86 0.97 -6.25 -16.95
CA ALA A 86 0.15 -7.44 -16.85
C ALA A 86 0.42 -8.42 -17.99
N SER A 87 0.02 -9.66 -17.79
CA SER A 87 0.05 -10.72 -18.80
C SER A 87 -1.36 -11.23 -19.01
N ASP A 88 -1.90 -11.08 -20.22
CA ASP A 88 -3.20 -11.67 -20.56
C ASP A 88 -3.14 -13.21 -20.63
N GLU A 89 -1.93 -13.78 -20.82
CA GLU A 89 -1.72 -15.23 -20.90
C GLU A 89 -1.71 -15.87 -19.50
N THR A 90 -0.98 -15.29 -18.55
CA THR A 90 -0.85 -15.86 -17.19
C THR A 90 -1.82 -15.25 -16.19
N GLY A 91 -2.45 -14.13 -16.54
CA GLY A 91 -3.33 -13.34 -15.67
C GLY A 91 -2.58 -12.61 -14.55
N THR A 92 -1.25 -12.61 -14.54
CA THR A 92 -0.47 -11.88 -13.54
C THR A 92 -0.49 -10.38 -13.80
N TRP A 93 -0.32 -9.58 -12.75
CA TRP A 93 -0.13 -8.15 -12.87
C TRP A 93 0.78 -7.58 -11.78
N THR A 94 1.41 -6.46 -12.11
CA THR A 94 2.30 -5.70 -11.23
C THR A 94 2.14 -4.20 -11.44
N ILE A 95 2.00 -3.44 -10.35
CA ILE A 95 2.10 -1.97 -10.37
C ILE A 95 3.49 -1.56 -9.89
N THR A 96 4.13 -0.67 -10.64
CA THR A 96 5.42 -0.09 -10.27
C THR A 96 5.35 1.43 -10.15
N VAL A 97 6.28 1.98 -9.36
CA VAL A 97 6.55 3.41 -9.28
C VAL A 97 8.04 3.63 -9.52
N THR A 98 8.38 4.46 -10.50
CA THR A 98 9.74 4.88 -10.83
C THR A 98 9.96 6.31 -10.41
N SER A 99 10.94 6.55 -9.57
CA SER A 99 11.32 7.92 -9.19
C SER A 99 12.24 8.56 -10.24
N THR A 100 12.44 9.88 -10.16
CA THR A 100 13.30 10.63 -11.08
C THR A 100 14.78 10.24 -11.01
N ASN A 101 15.20 9.52 -9.98
CA ASN A 101 16.54 8.93 -9.89
C ASN A 101 16.70 7.59 -10.65
N GLY A 102 15.66 7.12 -11.33
CA GLY A 102 15.67 5.87 -12.11
C GLY A 102 15.41 4.59 -11.32
N VAL A 103 15.22 4.67 -10.00
CA VAL A 103 14.83 3.53 -9.17
C VAL A 103 13.35 3.24 -9.35
N THR A 104 13.03 1.98 -9.67
CA THR A 104 11.68 1.45 -9.79
C THR A 104 11.40 0.52 -8.62
N CYS A 105 10.25 0.69 -7.97
CA CYS A 105 9.77 -0.17 -6.91
C CYS A 105 8.44 -0.80 -7.29
N LEU A 106 8.27 -2.09 -6.98
CA LEU A 106 6.96 -2.76 -7.04
C LEU A 106 6.13 -2.27 -5.86
N VAL A 107 4.90 -1.82 -6.11
CA VAL A 107 4.02 -1.30 -5.05
C VAL A 107 2.77 -2.17 -4.84
N ALA A 108 2.41 -2.99 -5.83
CA ALA A 108 1.39 -4.03 -5.73
C ALA A 108 1.62 -5.08 -6.83
N SER A 109 1.18 -6.31 -6.60
CA SER A 109 1.19 -7.38 -7.60
C SER A 109 0.13 -8.42 -7.28
N GLY A 110 -0.30 -9.19 -8.28
CA GLY A 110 -1.35 -10.19 -8.09
C GLY A 110 -1.62 -11.05 -9.32
N LEU A 111 -2.80 -11.67 -9.31
CA LEU A 111 -3.35 -12.53 -10.36
C LEU A 111 -4.73 -12.01 -10.78
N ALA A 112 -5.32 -12.68 -11.77
CA ALA A 112 -6.65 -12.41 -12.32
C ALA A 112 -6.79 -10.97 -12.84
N PHE A 113 -5.82 -10.55 -13.67
CA PHE A 113 -5.89 -9.29 -14.37
C PHE A 113 -7.06 -9.25 -15.37
N GLU A 114 -7.75 -8.11 -15.44
CA GLU A 114 -8.79 -7.84 -16.43
C GLU A 114 -8.66 -6.40 -16.92
N THR A 115 -8.74 -6.20 -18.23
CA THR A 115 -8.79 -4.87 -18.82
C THR A 115 -10.24 -4.42 -18.93
N LEU A 116 -10.58 -3.32 -18.26
CA LEU A 116 -11.91 -2.72 -18.28
C LEU A 116 -11.86 -1.32 -18.90
N ALA A 117 -12.88 -0.99 -19.68
CA ALA A 117 -13.08 0.33 -20.29
C ALA A 117 -14.46 0.88 -19.90
N GLU A 118 -14.64 1.14 -18.60
CA GLU A 118 -15.91 1.62 -18.05
C GLU A 118 -16.11 3.12 -18.30
N SER A 119 -17.34 3.53 -18.58
CA SER A 119 -17.70 4.95 -18.68
C SER A 119 -17.86 5.59 -17.30
N LEU A 120 -17.58 6.89 -17.20
CA LEU A 120 -17.92 7.64 -15.99
C LEU A 120 -19.45 7.56 -15.75
N PRO A 121 -19.89 7.30 -14.50
CA PRO A 121 -21.30 7.44 -14.15
C PRO A 121 -21.81 8.84 -14.51
N PRO A 122 -23.11 8.99 -14.88
CA PRO A 122 -23.68 10.31 -15.08
C PRO A 122 -23.55 11.12 -13.78
N GLU A 123 -23.17 12.38 -13.87
CA GLU A 123 -23.12 13.25 -12.69
C GLU A 123 -24.55 13.36 -12.13
N GLU A 124 -24.75 12.99 -10.87
CA GLU A 124 -26.01 13.34 -10.21
C GLU A 124 -26.06 14.86 -10.11
N SER A 125 -26.88 15.49 -10.95
CA SER A 125 -27.24 16.88 -10.78
C SER A 125 -28.15 16.92 -9.56
N ASP A 126 -27.58 17.14 -8.38
CA ASP A 126 -28.33 17.47 -7.17
C ASP A 126 -29.28 18.63 -7.49
N ALA A 127 -30.57 18.31 -7.65
CA ALA A 127 -31.65 19.24 -7.96
C ALA A 127 -32.33 19.74 -6.67
#